data_AF-A0A496PEG3-F1
#
_entry.id   AF-A0A496PEG3-F1
#
_cell.length_a   1.000
_cell.length_b   1.000
_cell.length_c   1.000
_cell.angle_alpha   90.00
_cell.angle_beta   90.00
_cell.angle_gamma   90.00
#
_symmetry.space_group_name_H-M   'P 1'
#
loop_
_entity.id
_entity.type
_entity.pdbx_description
1 polymer ?
#
loop_
_entity_poly.entity_id
_entity_poly.type
_entity_poly.pdbx_seq_one_letter_code
_entity_poly.pdbx_strand_id
1 'polypeptide(L)'
;SIGQIQVMDTTDILGRKACLLKAMETLRSANNYSASYLMITNILTEATNLIFVGDANDVVAAAFNAQPVDNEVYLEHTLSRKKQVVPPIVGAMKG
;
A
#
# COMPACT_ATOMS: atom_id res chain seq x y z
N SER A 1 1.02 -1.48 10.00
CA SER A 1 2.42 -1.11 9.67
C SER A 1 2.50 -0.63 8.23
N ILE A 2 3.40 0.30 7.88
CA ILE A 2 3.59 0.78 6.49
C ILE A 2 5.04 0.58 6.05
N GLY A 3 5.27 -0.39 5.17
CA GLY A 3 6.54 -0.63 4.49
C GLY A 3 6.68 0.20 3.22
N GLN A 4 7.91 0.52 2.81
CA GLN A 4 8.19 1.17 1.54
C GLN A 4 9.39 0.50 0.87
N ILE A 5 9.26 0.18 -0.41
CA ILE A 5 10.29 -0.39 -1.27
C ILE A 5 10.37 0.49 -2.51
N GLN A 6 11.59 0.87 -2.89
CA GLN A 6 11.86 1.63 -4.10
C GLN A 6 12.44 0.69 -5.14
N VAL A 7 11.86 0.70 -6.34
CA VAL A 7 12.29 -0.13 -7.46
C VAL A 7 12.41 0.69 -8.73
N MET A 8 13.28 0.26 -9.63
CA MET A 8 13.37 0.83 -10.99
C MET A 8 12.24 0.33 -11.89
N ASP A 9 11.83 -0.93 -11.73
CA ASP A 9 10.72 -1.53 -12.46
C ASP A 9 9.76 -2.22 -11.49
N THR A 10 8.48 -1.88 -11.61
CA THR A 10 7.41 -2.48 -10.80
C THR A 10 6.93 -3.80 -11.36
N THR A 11 7.22 -4.12 -12.63
CA THR A 11 6.73 -5.31 -13.33
C THR A 11 7.14 -6.61 -12.65
N ASP A 12 8.42 -6.74 -12.26
CA ASP A 12 8.92 -7.92 -11.53
C ASP A 12 8.29 -8.09 -10.14
N ILE A 13 8.10 -6.97 -9.43
CA ILE A 13 7.49 -6.97 -8.09
C ILE A 13 6.00 -7.28 -8.18
N LEU A 14 5.29 -6.68 -9.14
CA LEU A 14 3.87 -6.90 -9.37
C LEU A 14 3.60 -8.32 -9.86
N GLY A 15 4.50 -8.92 -10.66
CA GLY A 15 4.47 -10.34 -11.00
C GLY A 15 4.55 -11.25 -9.76
N ARG A 16 5.15 -10.77 -8.68
CA ARG A 16 5.23 -11.44 -7.37
C ARG A 16 4.24 -10.90 -6.34
N LYS A 17 3.30 -10.03 -6.73
CA LYS A 17 2.30 -9.40 -5.84
C LYS A 17 1.56 -10.43 -5.00
N ALA A 18 1.11 -11.54 -5.59
CA ALA A 18 0.40 -12.60 -4.87
C ALA A 18 1.24 -13.19 -3.73
N CYS A 19 2.55 -13.37 -3.95
CA CYS A 19 3.46 -13.83 -2.90
C CYS A 19 3.66 -12.76 -1.81
N LEU A 20 3.75 -11.49 -2.19
CA LEU A 20 3.88 -10.38 -1.25
C LEU A 20 2.63 -10.22 -0.38
N LEU A 21 1.43 -10.25 -0.97
CA LEU A 21 0.17 -10.22 -0.23
C LEU A 21 0.09 -11.36 0.78
N LYS A 22 0.48 -12.58 0.38
CA LYS A 22 0.51 -13.74 1.28
C LYS A 22 1.52 -13.55 2.43
N ALA A 23 2.71 -13.02 2.14
CA ALA A 23 3.71 -12.72 3.17
C ALA A 23 3.24 -11.61 4.11
N MET A 24 2.57 -10.57 3.59
CA MET A 24 1.99 -9.49 4.37
C MET A 24 0.87 -10.00 5.27
N GLU A 25 0.03 -10.92 4.80
CA GLU A 25 -1.05 -11.51 5.59
C GLU A 25 -0.48 -12.37 6.72
N THR A 26 0.55 -13.18 6.44
CA THR A 26 1.28 -13.91 7.49
C THR A 26 1.91 -12.96 8.51
N LEU A 27 2.54 -11.86 8.07
CA LEU A 27 3.09 -10.84 8.97
C LEU A 27 2.01 -10.15 9.79
N ARG A 28 0.85 -9.87 9.18
CA ARG A 28 -0.31 -9.27 9.84
C ARG A 28 -0.81 -10.18 10.96
N SER A 29 -1.04 -11.45 10.66
CA SER A 29 -1.48 -12.46 11.63
C SER A 29 -0.43 -12.72 12.72
N ALA A 30 0.85 -12.80 12.36
CA ALA A 30 1.93 -13.05 13.32
C ALA A 30 2.13 -11.88 14.30
N ASN A 31 1.90 -10.64 13.87
CA ASN A 31 2.09 -9.44 14.68
C ASN A 31 0.78 -8.84 15.22
N ASN A 32 -0.37 -9.49 15.00
CA ASN A 32 -1.70 -8.97 15.33
C ASN A 32 -1.94 -7.53 14.83
N TYR A 33 -1.47 -7.21 13.62
CA TYR A 33 -1.78 -5.91 13.01
C TYR A 33 -3.21 -5.89 12.46
N SER A 34 -3.94 -4.79 12.68
CA SER A 34 -5.25 -4.59 12.04
C SER A 34 -5.12 -4.54 10.52
N ALA A 35 -4.06 -3.88 10.04
CA ALA A 35 -3.73 -3.78 8.62
C ALA A 35 -2.21 -3.67 8.39
N SER A 36 -1.78 -4.20 7.25
CA SER A 36 -0.41 -4.06 6.75
C SER A 36 -0.42 -3.42 5.37
N TYR A 37 0.44 -2.42 5.18
CA TYR A 37 0.55 -1.64 3.95
C TYR A 37 1.97 -1.73 3.40
N LEU A 38 2.11 -1.84 2.09
CA LEU A 38 3.39 -1.84 1.39
C LEU A 38 3.32 -0.91 0.19
N MET A 39 4.19 0.10 0.20
CA MET A 39 4.39 1.01 -0.91
C MET A 39 5.48 0.47 -1.82
N ILE A 40 5.15 0.21 -3.08
CA ILE A 40 6.11 -0.13 -4.12
C ILE A 40 6.24 1.10 -5.01
N THR A 41 7.29 1.87 -4.79
CA THR A 41 7.55 3.13 -5.50
C THR A 41 8.45 2.87 -6.69
N ASN A 42 7.96 3.18 -7.89
CA ASN A 42 8.77 3.26 -9.09
C ASN A 42 9.50 4.62 -9.10
N ILE A 43 10.83 4.59 -9.03
CA ILE A 43 11.63 5.82 -9.05
C ILE A 43 11.78 6.43 -10.45
N LEU A 44 11.54 5.65 -11.51
CA LEU A 44 11.62 6.11 -12.90
C LEU A 44 10.33 6.81 -13.34
N THR A 45 9.18 6.26 -12.98
CA THR A 45 7.86 6.81 -13.34
C THR A 45 7.25 7.68 -12.24
N GLU A 46 7.97 7.86 -11.13
CA GLU A 46 7.53 8.61 -9.94
C GLU A 46 6.15 8.22 -9.41
N ALA A 47 5.78 6.95 -9.55
CA ALA A 47 4.49 6.41 -9.14
C ALA A 47 4.64 5.39 -8.01
N THR A 48 3.60 5.21 -7.20
CA THR A 48 3.59 4.18 -6.15
C THR A 48 2.37 3.28 -6.30
N ASN A 49 2.63 1.97 -6.36
CA ASN A 49 1.62 0.95 -6.15
C ASN A 49 1.54 0.66 -4.65
N LEU A 50 0.45 1.06 -4.02
CA LEU A 50 0.19 0.77 -2.62
C LEU A 50 -0.63 -0.51 -2.52
N ILE A 51 -0.01 -1.58 -2.04
CA ILE A 51 -0.71 -2.82 -1.73
C ILE A 51 -0.95 -2.91 -0.22
N PHE A 52 -2.04 -3.55 0.17
CA PHE A 52 -2.41 -3.69 1.57
C PHE A 52 -3.11 -5.03 1.83
N VAL A 53 -3.21 -5.40 3.10
CA VAL A 53 -3.94 -6.60 3.53
C VAL A 53 -4.60 -6.36 4.89
N GLY A 54 -5.66 -7.13 5.17
CA GLY A 54 -6.52 -6.96 6.33
C GLY A 54 -7.61 -5.92 6.11
N ASP A 55 -8.10 -5.34 7.20
CA ASP A 55 -9.25 -4.43 7.20
C ASP A 55 -8.80 -2.99 6.89
N ALA A 56 -8.33 -2.79 5.66
CA ALA A 56 -7.78 -1.54 5.16
C ALA A 56 -8.42 -1.07 3.86
N ASN A 57 -9.35 -1.84 3.31
CA ASN A 57 -9.94 -1.57 2.01
C ASN A 57 -10.74 -0.25 2.05
N ASP A 58 -11.63 -0.11 3.04
CA ASP A 58 -12.41 1.11 3.26
C ASP A 58 -11.54 2.30 3.63
N VAL A 59 -10.51 2.08 4.46
CA VAL A 59 -9.55 3.12 4.88
C VAL A 59 -8.79 3.66 3.67
N VAL A 60 -8.26 2.79 2.81
CA VAL A 60 -7.53 3.18 1.60
C VAL A 60 -8.46 3.86 0.60
N ALA A 61 -9.67 3.35 0.45
CA ALA A 61 -10.67 3.94 -0.42
C ALA A 61 -11.03 5.36 -0.02
N ALA A 62 -11.28 5.58 1.27
CA ALA A 62 -11.57 6.90 1.83
C ALA A 62 -10.33 7.82 1.82
N ALA A 63 -9.14 7.29 2.11
CA ALA A 63 -7.89 8.04 2.18
C ALA A 63 -7.50 8.65 0.82
N PHE A 64 -7.57 7.86 -0.24
CA PHE A 64 -7.12 8.26 -1.57
C PHE A 64 -8.27 8.60 -2.52
N ASN A 65 -9.51 8.53 -2.04
CA ASN A 65 -10.72 8.71 -2.84
C ASN A 65 -10.69 7.89 -4.15
N ALA A 66 -10.15 6.67 -4.04
CA ALA A 66 -9.88 5.77 -5.16
C ALA A 66 -10.37 4.38 -4.77
N GLN A 67 -10.94 3.63 -5.72
CA GLN A 67 -11.34 2.25 -5.43
C GLN A 67 -10.11 1.33 -5.54
N PRO A 68 -9.66 0.73 -4.43
CA PRO A 68 -8.63 -0.27 -4.52
C PRO A 68 -9.16 -1.53 -5.21
N VAL A 69 -8.34 -2.12 -6.08
CA VAL A 69 -8.65 -3.34 -6.82
C VAL A 69 -7.67 -4.42 -6.39
N ASP A 70 -8.16 -5.60 -6.01
CA ASP A 70 -7.32 -6.71 -5.51
C ASP A 70 -6.33 -6.29 -4.41
N ASN A 71 -6.82 -5.51 -3.46
CA ASN A 71 -6.04 -4.93 -2.34
C ASN A 71 -4.83 -4.11 -2.78
N GLU A 72 -4.96 -3.42 -3.91
CA GLU A 72 -3.98 -2.49 -4.46
C GLU A 72 -4.64 -1.19 -4.89
N VAL A 73 -3.96 -0.08 -4.69
CA VAL A 73 -4.29 1.20 -5.29
C VAL A 73 -3.07 1.78 -5.98
N TYR A 74 -3.26 2.28 -7.19
CA TYR A 74 -2.22 2.95 -7.96
C TYR A 74 -2.26 4.45 -7.64
N LEU A 75 -1.13 4.99 -7.17
CA LEU A 75 -0.98 6.37 -6.78
C LEU A 75 0.07 7.04 -7.67
N GLU A 76 -0.40 7.74 -8.69
CA GLU A 76 0.46 8.54 -9.56
C GLU A 76 1.08 9.72 -8.79
N HIS A 77 2.32 10.10 -9.11
CA HIS A 77 3.06 11.19 -8.44
C HIS A 77 3.19 11.06 -6.91
N THR A 78 3.10 9.84 -6.38
CA THR A 78 3.23 9.58 -4.95
C THR A 78 4.60 8.96 -4.67
N LEU A 79 5.43 9.71 -3.95
CA LEU A 79 6.81 9.29 -3.59
C LEU A 79 7.02 9.28 -2.08
N SER A 80 6.29 10.14 -1.35
CA SER A 80 6.54 10.40 0.06
C SER A 80 5.50 9.75 0.96
N ARG A 81 5.92 8.71 1.70
CA ARG A 81 5.09 8.08 2.73
C ARG A 81 4.56 9.10 3.75
N LYS A 82 5.45 9.95 4.30
CA LYS A 82 5.10 10.85 5.42
C LYS A 82 4.20 12.01 5.01
N LYS A 83 4.29 12.49 3.77
CA LYS A 83 3.51 13.65 3.30
C LYS A 83 2.25 13.27 2.54
N GLN A 84 2.30 12.18 1.77
CA GLN A 84 1.23 11.84 0.81
C GLN A 84 0.42 10.61 1.22
N VAL A 85 0.96 9.69 2.02
CA VAL A 85 0.28 8.42 2.36
C VAL A 85 -0.19 8.38 3.81
N VAL A 86 0.65 8.79 4.75
CA VAL A 86 0.31 8.76 6.18
C VAL A 86 -0.84 9.71 6.53
N PRO A 87 -0.85 10.99 6.11
CA PRO A 87 -1.94 11.89 6.48
C PRO A 87 -3.34 11.42 6.03
N PRO A 88 -3.56 11.00 4.76
CA PRO A 88 -4.89 10.56 4.34
C PRO A 88 -5.31 9.24 4.99
N ILE A 89 -4.39 8.28 5.19
CA ILE A 89 -4.71 7.03 5.91
C ILE A 89 -5.10 7.34 7.37
N VAL A 90 -4.33 8.16 8.07
CA VAL A 90 -4.66 8.52 9.47
C VAL A 90 -5.95 9.32 9.54
N GLY A 91 -6.24 10.17 8.55
CA GLY A 91 -7.52 10.87 8.43
C GLY A 91 -8.68 9.91 8.27
N ALA A 92 -8.57 8.94 7.36
CA ALA A 92 -9.60 7.94 7.10
C ALA A 92 -9.82 6.98 8.29
N MET A 93 -8.78 6.67 9.08
CA MET A 93 -8.91 5.84 10.28
C MET A 93 -9.57 6.55 11.47
N LYS A 94 -9.66 7.89 11.46
CA LYS A 94 -10.27 8.69 12.54
C LYS A 94 -11.71 9.10 12.23
N GLY A 95 -12.20 8.78 11.03
CA GLY A 95 -13.56 9.04 10.58
C GLY A 95 -14.55 8.01 11.08
#